data_AF-A0A9P5SB39-F1
#
_entry.id   AF-A0A9P5SB39-F1
#
_cell.length_a   1.000
_cell.length_b   1.000
_cell.length_c   1.000
_cell.angle_alpha   90.00
_cell.angle_beta   90.00
_cell.angle_gamma   90.00
#
_symmetry.space_group_name_H-M   'P 1'
#
loop_
_entity.id
_entity.type
_entity.pdbx_description
1 polymer ?
#
loop_
_entity_poly.entity_id
_entity_poly.type
_entity_poly.pdbx_seq_one_letter_code
_entity_poly.pdbx_strand_id
1 'polypeptide(L)'
;MNSFVTFGRETGSPYTTANFINIFSTSTGSWIGTGSTMVTDPTRRDMAIASDPSPGGQIYFIGGDAGQTGTGRSNALDIYNIRSSVVSETNVPLPGPQNLQGGAATWLPNRNSMLIVGGITDNTDTNVVYLYTPGSASTSYSSSTTSGSYSSNNANSNGGYASTSGGSSTGYGASSNSVSGSGWTAQ
;
A
#
# COMPACT_ATOMS: atom_id res chain seq x y z
N MET A 1 8.29 -19.84 -10.94
CA MET A 1 9.20 -18.71 -11.21
C MET A 1 9.37 -18.01 -9.88
N ASN A 2 10.59 -17.94 -9.35
CA ASN A 2 10.86 -17.22 -8.10
C ASN A 2 11.25 -15.79 -8.48
N SER A 3 10.45 -14.83 -8.07
CA SER A 3 10.66 -13.42 -8.35
C SER A 3 10.16 -12.58 -7.18
N PHE A 4 10.69 -11.36 -7.07
CA PHE A 4 10.05 -10.32 -6.29
C PHE A 4 9.69 -9.16 -7.20
N VAL A 5 8.64 -8.44 -6.84
CA VAL A 5 8.13 -7.30 -7.61
C VAL A 5 8.31 -6.05 -6.75
N THR A 6 8.84 -4.99 -7.34
CA THR A 6 8.93 -3.67 -6.72
C THR A 6 8.03 -2.68 -7.44
N PHE A 7 7.55 -1.71 -6.69
CA PHE A 7 6.60 -0.69 -7.14
C PHE A 7 7.12 0.69 -6.81
N GLY A 8 6.67 1.68 -7.57
CA GLY A 8 7.07 3.06 -7.39
C GLY A 8 8.27 3.44 -8.24
N ARG A 9 8.47 4.75 -8.35
CA ARG A 9 9.55 5.35 -9.13
C ARG A 9 10.14 6.51 -8.33
N GLU A 10 11.45 6.47 -8.08
CA GLU A 10 12.17 7.65 -7.60
C GLU A 10 12.42 8.60 -8.78
N THR A 11 11.69 9.71 -8.85
CA THR A 11 12.05 10.80 -9.77
C THR A 11 13.33 11.47 -9.28
N GLY A 12 14.41 11.37 -10.07
CA GLY A 12 15.71 12.01 -9.80
C GLY A 12 16.86 11.07 -9.44
N SER A 13 16.63 9.76 -9.32
CA SER A 13 17.71 8.78 -9.12
C SER A 13 18.29 8.29 -10.45
N PRO A 14 19.62 8.28 -10.65
CA PRO A 14 20.25 7.69 -11.82
C PRO A 14 20.15 6.16 -11.85
N TYR A 15 19.68 5.54 -10.76
CA TYR A 15 19.60 4.09 -10.59
C TYR A 15 18.19 3.52 -10.77
N THR A 16 17.19 4.35 -11.11
CA THR A 16 15.83 3.85 -11.33
C THR A 16 15.59 3.38 -12.75
N THR A 17 14.99 2.22 -12.85
CA THR A 17 14.22 1.76 -14.00
C THR A 17 13.14 2.79 -14.36
N ALA A 18 12.92 3.03 -15.66
CA ALA A 18 11.87 3.96 -16.13
C ALA A 18 10.44 3.51 -15.77
N ASN A 19 10.29 2.28 -15.27
CA ASN A 19 9.01 1.61 -15.02
C ASN A 19 8.57 1.75 -13.58
N PHE A 20 7.25 1.89 -13.40
CA PHE A 20 6.60 1.89 -12.09
C PHE A 20 6.57 0.49 -11.45
N ILE A 21 6.49 -0.58 -12.27
CA ILE A 21 6.54 -1.97 -11.82
C ILE A 21 7.83 -2.60 -12.34
N ASN A 22 8.58 -3.24 -11.44
CA ASN A 22 9.82 -3.92 -11.80
C ASN A 22 9.83 -5.32 -11.20
N ILE A 23 10.21 -6.30 -12.00
CA ILE A 23 10.22 -7.70 -11.60
C ILE A 23 11.67 -8.18 -11.58
N PHE A 24 12.16 -8.61 -10.44
CA PHE A 24 13.46 -9.26 -10.35
C PHE A 24 13.30 -10.77 -10.40
N SER A 25 13.90 -11.42 -11.40
CA SER A 25 13.97 -12.88 -11.49
C SER A 25 15.12 -13.38 -10.61
N THR A 26 14.80 -14.09 -9.54
CA THR A 26 15.84 -14.66 -8.67
C THR A 26 16.56 -15.84 -9.33
N SER A 27 15.94 -16.46 -10.35
CA SER A 27 16.56 -17.53 -11.14
C SER A 27 17.65 -17.03 -12.09
N THR A 28 17.50 -15.82 -12.64
CA THR A 28 18.45 -15.27 -13.62
C THR A 28 19.29 -14.12 -13.06
N GLY A 29 18.94 -13.60 -11.89
CA GLY A 29 19.61 -12.43 -11.30
C GLY A 29 19.40 -11.15 -12.11
N SER A 30 18.29 -11.04 -12.84
CA SER A 30 18.03 -9.93 -13.77
C SER A 30 16.70 -9.25 -13.51
N TRP A 31 16.68 -7.95 -13.77
CA TRP A 31 15.47 -7.14 -13.80
C TRP A 31 14.74 -7.30 -15.14
N ILE A 32 13.43 -7.48 -15.05
CA ILE A 32 12.47 -7.44 -16.15
C ILE A 32 11.56 -6.26 -15.84
N GLY A 33 11.63 -5.21 -16.66
CA GLY A 33 10.77 -4.05 -16.52
C GLY A 33 9.44 -4.27 -17.25
N THR A 34 8.31 -4.04 -16.57
CA THR A 34 6.99 -3.99 -17.20
C THR A 34 6.55 -2.53 -17.27
N GLY A 35 6.09 -2.10 -18.45
CA GLY A 35 6.03 -0.69 -18.87
C GLY A 35 5.40 0.32 -17.88
N SER A 36 5.93 1.54 -17.88
CA SER A 36 5.49 2.71 -17.10
C SER A 36 4.07 3.24 -17.38
N THR A 37 3.27 2.55 -18.20
CA THR A 37 1.94 3.00 -18.64
C THR A 37 0.78 2.29 -17.95
N MET A 38 1.06 1.46 -16.94
CA MET A 38 0.04 0.64 -16.29
C MET A 38 -0.80 1.39 -15.24
N VAL A 39 -0.37 2.59 -14.84
CA VAL A 39 -1.08 3.45 -13.87
C VAL A 39 -1.14 4.88 -14.39
N THR A 40 -2.13 5.66 -13.96
CA THR A 40 -2.33 7.03 -14.46
C THR A 40 -1.19 7.95 -14.04
N ASP A 41 -0.73 7.85 -12.80
CA ASP A 41 0.42 8.59 -12.28
C ASP A 41 1.53 7.62 -11.85
N PRO A 42 2.55 7.39 -12.70
CA PRO A 42 3.67 6.50 -12.39
C PRO A 42 4.76 7.16 -11.54
N THR A 43 4.54 8.38 -11.03
CA THR A 43 5.48 9.10 -10.15
C THR A 43 5.13 8.97 -8.67
N ARG A 44 4.02 8.28 -8.35
CA ARG A 44 3.55 8.04 -6.97
C ARG A 44 4.56 7.24 -6.15
N ARG A 45 4.78 7.69 -4.92
CA ARG A 45 5.59 7.09 -3.85
C ARG A 45 4.73 6.94 -2.58
N ASP A 46 5.26 6.33 -1.52
CA ASP A 46 4.60 6.24 -0.21
C ASP A 46 3.19 5.61 -0.24
N MET A 47 2.99 4.60 -1.08
CA MET A 47 1.72 3.88 -1.20
C MET A 47 1.56 2.85 -0.08
N ALA A 48 0.32 2.59 0.32
CA ALA A 48 0.01 1.43 1.14
C ALA A 48 -0.14 0.20 0.23
N ILE A 49 0.61 -0.87 0.51
CA ILE A 49 0.69 -2.05 -0.37
C ILE A 49 0.46 -3.34 0.42
N ALA A 50 -0.35 -4.26 -0.12
CA ALA A 50 -0.44 -5.63 0.38
C ALA A 50 -0.57 -6.63 -0.76
N SER A 51 -0.01 -7.83 -0.56
CA SER A 51 -0.14 -8.95 -1.49
C SER A 51 -1.02 -10.04 -0.89
N ASP A 52 -2.02 -10.50 -1.65
CA ASP A 52 -2.72 -11.73 -1.33
C ASP A 52 -1.82 -12.94 -1.64
N PRO A 53 -1.41 -13.74 -0.62
CA PRO A 53 -0.54 -14.89 -0.81
C PRO A 53 -1.28 -16.11 -1.38
N SER A 54 -2.60 -16.04 -1.59
CA SER A 54 -3.38 -17.16 -2.11
C SER A 54 -2.95 -17.56 -3.54
N PRO A 55 -3.18 -18.82 -3.96
CA PRO A 55 -2.90 -19.24 -5.34
C PRO A 55 -3.69 -18.41 -6.37
N GLY A 56 -2.99 -17.48 -7.05
CA GLY A 56 -3.63 -16.55 -8.00
C GLY A 56 -4.04 -15.21 -7.39
N GLY A 57 -3.60 -14.94 -6.16
CA GLY A 57 -3.72 -13.65 -5.50
C GLY A 57 -3.10 -12.51 -6.29
N GLN A 58 -3.51 -11.30 -5.93
CA GLN A 58 -3.14 -10.05 -6.57
C GLN A 58 -2.35 -9.18 -5.59
N ILE A 59 -1.72 -8.14 -6.13
CA ILE A 59 -1.08 -7.11 -5.31
C ILE A 59 -1.96 -5.86 -5.39
N TYR A 60 -2.26 -5.30 -4.21
CA TYR A 60 -3.13 -4.15 -4.03
C TYR A 60 -2.29 -2.97 -3.57
N PHE A 61 -2.53 -1.80 -4.17
CA PHE A 61 -1.88 -0.54 -3.81
C PHE A 61 -2.96 0.53 -3.64
N ILE A 62 -2.83 1.34 -2.61
CA ILE A 62 -3.74 2.46 -2.36
C ILE A 62 -2.95 3.75 -2.20
N GLY A 63 -3.41 4.76 -2.92
CA GLY A 63 -2.96 6.14 -2.79
C GLY A 63 -1.52 6.36 -3.26
N GLY A 64 -0.74 7.00 -2.41
CA GLY A 64 0.62 7.48 -2.66
C GLY A 64 0.66 8.97 -2.96
N ASP A 65 1.85 9.55 -2.83
CA ASP A 65 2.15 10.94 -3.16
C ASP A 65 3.11 11.01 -4.33
N ALA A 66 2.73 11.77 -5.36
CA ALA A 66 3.53 11.98 -6.55
C ALA A 66 4.62 13.06 -6.34
N GLY A 67 4.61 13.75 -5.20
CA GLY A 67 5.55 14.81 -4.85
C GLY A 67 5.41 16.04 -5.75
N GLN A 68 6.42 16.92 -5.73
CA GLN A 68 6.38 18.22 -6.43
C GLN A 68 6.19 18.14 -7.96
N THR A 69 6.44 16.97 -8.57
CA THR A 69 6.41 16.78 -10.02
C THR A 69 5.17 16.04 -10.54
N GLY A 70 4.25 15.63 -9.66
CA GLY A 70 3.07 14.86 -10.05
C GLY A 70 1.75 15.41 -9.52
N THR A 71 0.69 14.59 -9.55
CA THR A 71 -0.70 15.03 -9.32
C THR A 71 -1.10 15.29 -7.86
N GLY A 72 -0.14 15.34 -6.92
CA GLY A 72 -0.40 15.39 -5.48
C GLY A 72 -0.70 14.00 -4.91
N ARG A 73 -1.45 13.93 -3.80
CA ARG A 73 -1.86 12.65 -3.20
C ARG A 73 -2.93 11.97 -4.05
N SER A 74 -2.72 10.69 -4.35
CA SER A 74 -3.58 9.89 -5.21
C SER A 74 -4.78 9.32 -4.46
N ASN A 75 -5.93 9.30 -5.13
CA ASN A 75 -7.14 8.61 -4.69
C ASN A 75 -7.35 7.26 -5.39
N ALA A 76 -6.30 6.66 -5.94
CA ALA A 76 -6.41 5.42 -6.69
C ALA A 76 -6.28 4.18 -5.80
N LEU A 77 -7.10 3.17 -6.12
CA LEU A 77 -6.94 1.77 -5.78
C LEU A 77 -6.45 1.05 -7.05
N ASP A 78 -5.24 0.53 -6.96
CA ASP A 78 -4.57 -0.19 -8.03
C ASP A 78 -4.53 -1.69 -7.68
N ILE A 79 -4.82 -2.53 -8.67
CA ILE A 79 -4.84 -3.98 -8.52
C ILE A 79 -3.97 -4.60 -9.60
N TYR A 80 -2.80 -5.10 -9.22
CA TYR A 80 -1.88 -5.78 -10.13
C TYR A 80 -2.10 -7.28 -10.12
N ASN A 81 -2.49 -7.80 -11.28
CA ASN A 81 -2.56 -9.22 -11.53
C ASN A 81 -1.20 -9.73 -12.01
N ILE A 82 -0.51 -10.47 -11.14
CA ILE A 82 0.84 -11.00 -11.41
C ILE A 82 0.83 -11.94 -12.63
N ARG A 83 -0.27 -12.69 -12.87
CA ARG A 83 -0.34 -13.67 -13.96
C ARG A 83 -0.49 -13.01 -15.33
N SER A 84 -1.38 -12.03 -15.44
CA SER A 84 -1.60 -11.31 -16.70
C SER A 84 -0.67 -10.11 -16.89
N SER A 85 0.07 -9.72 -15.85
CA SER A 85 0.86 -8.49 -15.82
C SER A 85 0.04 -7.25 -16.17
N VAL A 86 -1.22 -7.20 -15.72
CA VAL A 86 -2.14 -6.08 -15.95
C VAL A 86 -2.45 -5.42 -14.61
N VAL A 87 -2.50 -4.09 -14.62
CA VAL A 87 -3.03 -3.28 -13.52
C VAL A 87 -4.44 -2.83 -13.87
N SER A 88 -5.34 -2.96 -12.91
CA SER A 88 -6.66 -2.30 -12.92
C SER A 88 -6.62 -1.16 -11.92
N GLU A 89 -6.79 0.08 -12.39
CA GLU A 89 -6.84 1.27 -11.56
C GLU A 89 -8.30 1.76 -11.44
N THR A 90 -8.74 2.06 -10.23
CA THR A 90 -10.06 2.62 -9.91
C THR A 90 -9.93 3.66 -8.81
N ASN A 91 -10.92 4.54 -8.61
CA ASN A 91 -10.93 5.41 -7.42
C ASN A 91 -11.20 4.57 -6.16
N VAL A 92 -10.59 4.94 -5.03
CA VAL A 92 -10.90 4.37 -3.71
C VAL A 92 -12.35 4.71 -3.35
N PRO A 93 -13.28 3.73 -3.28
CA PRO A 93 -14.65 4.02 -2.90
C PRO A 93 -14.76 4.34 -1.41
N LEU A 94 -15.76 5.13 -1.03
CA LEU A 94 -16.12 5.36 0.36
C LEU A 94 -16.63 4.05 1.01
N PRO A 95 -16.39 3.83 2.32
CA PRO A 95 -15.69 4.70 3.27
C PRO A 95 -14.16 4.53 3.32
N GLY A 96 -13.51 4.10 2.22
CA GLY A 96 -12.07 3.89 2.17
C GLY A 96 -11.22 5.17 2.31
N PRO A 97 -9.90 5.02 2.56
CA PRO A 97 -9.01 6.14 2.83
C PRO A 97 -8.81 6.99 1.57
N GLN A 98 -9.37 8.20 1.58
CA GLN A 98 -9.26 9.12 0.46
C GLN A 98 -7.89 9.81 0.48
N ASN A 99 -7.23 9.91 -0.68
CA ASN A 99 -5.96 10.64 -0.86
C ASN A 99 -4.84 10.20 0.12
N LEU A 100 -4.72 8.89 0.37
CA LEU A 100 -3.81 8.33 1.37
C LEU A 100 -2.34 8.48 0.97
N GLN A 101 -1.49 8.89 1.91
CA GLN A 101 -0.03 8.81 1.80
C GLN A 101 0.58 8.17 3.04
N GLY A 102 1.63 7.36 2.87
CA GLY A 102 2.47 6.88 3.97
C GLY A 102 1.74 5.98 4.97
N GLY A 103 0.61 5.39 4.57
CA GLY A 103 -0.09 4.39 5.34
C GLY A 103 0.58 3.02 5.20
N ALA A 104 0.43 2.18 6.22
CA ALA A 104 0.86 0.79 6.14
C ALA A 104 -0.29 -0.10 5.70
N ALA A 105 -0.01 -1.15 4.94
CA ALA A 105 -0.99 -2.19 4.65
C ALA A 105 -0.42 -3.59 4.84
N THR A 106 -1.30 -4.53 5.17
CA THR A 106 -0.97 -5.94 5.26
C THR A 106 -2.17 -6.78 4.86
N TRP A 107 -1.93 -7.96 4.27
CA TRP A 107 -3.00 -8.88 3.94
C TRP A 107 -3.38 -9.73 5.16
N LEU A 108 -4.67 -9.97 5.36
CA LEU A 108 -5.21 -10.85 6.39
C LEU A 108 -5.77 -12.12 5.71
N PRO A 109 -4.98 -13.21 5.61
CA PRO A 109 -5.38 -14.41 4.86
C PRO A 109 -6.71 -15.00 5.35
N ASN A 110 -6.93 -15.02 6.67
CA ASN A 110 -8.14 -15.59 7.27
C ASN A 110 -9.41 -14.77 7.01
N ARG A 111 -9.28 -13.52 6.54
CA ARG A 111 -10.39 -12.63 6.20
C ARG A 111 -10.52 -12.37 4.70
N ASN A 112 -9.52 -12.79 3.91
CA ASN A 112 -9.40 -12.43 2.50
C ASN A 112 -9.50 -10.91 2.28
N SER A 113 -8.80 -10.15 3.13
CA SER A 113 -8.90 -8.69 3.18
C SER A 113 -7.54 -8.05 3.38
N MET A 114 -7.37 -6.84 2.87
CA MET A 114 -6.25 -5.96 3.19
C MET A 114 -6.61 -5.04 4.36
N LEU A 115 -5.80 -5.06 5.40
CA LEU A 115 -5.84 -4.09 6.49
C LEU A 115 -4.93 -2.93 6.16
N ILE A 116 -5.44 -1.71 6.26
CA ILE A 116 -4.70 -0.47 6.05
C ILE A 116 -4.73 0.30 7.36
N VAL A 117 -3.59 0.82 7.78
CA VAL A 117 -3.42 1.40 9.11
C VAL A 117 -2.66 2.71 8.98
N GLY A 118 -3.31 3.81 9.37
CA GLY A 118 -2.66 5.11 9.47
C GLY A 118 -2.38 5.76 8.13
N GLY A 119 -1.36 6.61 8.11
CA GLY A 119 -1.00 7.48 7.00
C GLY A 119 -1.56 8.89 7.16
N ILE A 120 -1.52 9.64 6.07
CA ILE A 120 -2.02 11.01 5.99
C ILE A 120 -3.18 11.03 4.99
N THR A 121 -4.33 11.50 5.44
CA THR A 121 -5.53 11.78 4.62
C THR A 121 -5.90 13.25 4.83
N ASP A 122 -6.19 13.99 3.77
CA ASP A 122 -6.55 15.42 3.85
C ASP A 122 -5.57 16.30 4.66
N ASN A 123 -4.27 16.01 4.54
CA ASN A 123 -3.15 16.70 5.23
C ASN A 123 -3.07 16.48 6.74
N THR A 124 -3.80 15.48 7.27
CA THR A 124 -3.77 15.16 8.69
C THR A 124 -3.42 13.69 8.90
N ASP A 125 -2.58 13.39 9.89
CA ASP A 125 -2.31 12.01 10.30
C ASP A 125 -3.62 11.35 10.76
N THR A 126 -3.93 10.18 10.22
CA THR A 126 -5.15 9.45 10.56
C THR A 126 -4.87 8.36 11.59
N ASN A 127 -5.79 8.21 12.55
CA ASN A 127 -5.84 7.07 13.46
C ASN A 127 -6.85 6.00 12.96
N VAL A 128 -7.37 6.18 11.75
CA VAL A 128 -8.36 5.28 11.17
C VAL A 128 -7.68 4.04 10.61
N VAL A 129 -8.26 2.89 10.91
CA VAL A 129 -7.91 1.59 10.33
C VAL A 129 -8.98 1.26 9.31
N TYR A 130 -8.58 0.85 8.12
CA TYR A 130 -9.48 0.47 7.04
C TYR A 130 -9.32 -1.00 6.70
N LEU A 131 -10.41 -1.69 6.43
CA LEU A 131 -10.40 -3.07 5.94
C LEU A 131 -10.99 -3.13 4.54
N TYR A 132 -10.16 -3.42 3.54
CA TYR A 132 -10.56 -3.60 2.15
C TYR A 132 -10.76 -5.09 1.85
N THR A 133 -11.93 -5.48 1.34
CA THR A 133 -12.23 -6.87 0.96
C THR A 133 -12.52 -6.97 -0.55
N PRO A 134 -11.70 -7.67 -1.35
CA PRO A 134 -12.00 -7.90 -2.75
C PRO A 134 -13.20 -8.85 -2.95
N GLY A 135 -14.05 -8.54 -3.94
CA GLY A 135 -14.92 -9.55 -4.57
C GLY A 135 -16.34 -9.77 -4.01
N SER A 136 -16.88 -8.90 -3.15
CA SER A 136 -18.26 -9.06 -2.64
C SER A 136 -19.26 -8.11 -3.32
N ALA A 137 -19.49 -8.21 -4.64
CA ALA A 137 -20.45 -7.41 -5.44
C ALA A 137 -20.32 -5.86 -5.41
N SER A 138 -19.57 -5.32 -4.47
CA SER A 138 -19.12 -3.95 -4.30
C SER A 138 -17.87 -4.03 -3.42
N THR A 139 -16.84 -3.25 -3.75
CA THR A 139 -15.73 -2.99 -2.84
C THR A 139 -16.28 -2.50 -1.51
N SER A 140 -15.95 -3.18 -0.41
CA SER A 140 -16.36 -2.78 0.93
C SER A 140 -15.15 -2.33 1.74
N TYR A 141 -15.31 -1.17 2.38
CA TYR A 141 -14.44 -0.69 3.44
C TYR A 141 -15.22 -0.68 4.75
N SER A 142 -14.60 -1.14 5.83
CA SER A 142 -15.00 -0.79 7.18
C SER A 142 -13.90 0.01 7.86
N SER A 143 -14.26 0.86 8.82
CA SER A 143 -13.29 1.68 9.53
C SER A 143 -13.49 1.69 11.04
N SER A 144 -12.39 1.82 11.78
CA SER A 144 -12.37 2.02 13.24
C SER A 144 -11.21 2.95 13.61
N THR A 145 -11.20 3.48 14.83
CA THR A 145 -10.17 4.41 15.32
C THR A 145 -9.26 3.74 16.35
N THR A 146 -7.98 4.12 16.36
CA THR A 146 -7.02 3.74 17.39
C THR A 146 -6.73 4.91 18.34
N SER A 147 -6.03 4.65 19.43
CA SER A 147 -5.71 5.63 20.48
C SER A 147 -4.65 6.69 20.08
N GLY A 148 -4.26 6.77 18.81
CA GLY A 148 -3.30 7.77 18.31
C GLY A 148 -3.21 7.79 16.80
N SER A 149 -2.82 8.94 16.23
CA SER A 149 -2.58 9.10 14.79
C SER A 149 -1.13 8.77 14.45
N TYR A 150 -0.90 8.11 13.31
CA TYR A 150 0.44 7.70 12.88
C TYR A 150 0.56 7.66 11.35
N SER A 151 1.73 8.05 10.83
CA SER A 151 2.12 7.91 9.43
C SER A 151 3.55 7.35 9.30
N SER A 152 3.93 6.85 8.14
CA SER A 152 5.21 6.17 7.91
C SER A 152 5.44 4.95 8.81
N ASN A 153 4.35 4.23 9.12
CA ASN A 153 4.34 3.03 9.92
C ASN A 153 4.55 1.78 9.05
N ASN A 154 4.91 0.66 9.69
CA ASN A 154 4.91 -0.66 9.07
C ASN A 154 3.79 -1.51 9.66
N ALA A 155 3.15 -2.34 8.84
CA ALA A 155 2.13 -3.30 9.27
C ALA A 155 2.58 -4.72 8.87
N ASN A 156 2.44 -5.66 9.81
CA ASN A 156 2.71 -7.06 9.57
C ASN A 156 1.53 -7.90 10.05
N SER A 157 1.26 -9.03 9.42
CA SER A 157 0.25 -9.98 9.82
C SER A 157 0.84 -11.36 10.09
N ASN A 158 0.35 -12.04 11.12
CA ASN A 158 0.67 -13.43 11.41
C ASN A 158 -0.60 -14.15 11.87
N GLY A 159 -1.05 -15.15 11.10
CA GLY A 159 -2.14 -16.03 11.50
C GLY A 159 -3.49 -15.36 11.77
N GLY A 160 -3.76 -14.18 11.18
CA GLY A 160 -5.01 -13.43 11.36
C GLY A 160 -4.94 -12.25 12.33
N TYR A 161 -3.81 -12.05 13.00
CA TYR A 161 -3.53 -10.84 13.78
C TYR A 161 -2.64 -9.91 12.97
N ALA A 162 -2.90 -8.60 13.07
CA ALA A 162 -2.00 -7.58 12.57
C ALA A 162 -1.32 -6.84 13.72
N SER A 163 -0.06 -6.47 13.52
CA SER A 163 0.70 -5.57 14.39
C SER A 163 1.26 -4.42 13.57
N THR A 164 1.26 -3.23 14.13
CA THR A 164 1.98 -2.09 13.57
C THR A 164 3.20 -1.76 14.39
N SER A 165 4.25 -1.28 13.72
CA SER A 165 5.48 -0.84 14.37
C SER A 165 6.01 0.41 13.68
N GLY A 166 6.58 1.32 14.48
CA GLY A 166 7.06 2.61 14.00
C GLY A 166 5.93 3.62 13.75
N GLY A 167 6.29 4.73 13.13
CA GLY A 167 5.39 5.82 12.76
C GLY A 167 5.76 7.14 13.42
N SER A 168 5.51 8.24 12.70
CA SER A 168 5.59 9.60 13.23
C SER A 168 4.18 10.10 13.56
N SER A 169 4.06 10.88 14.64
CA SER A 169 2.85 11.65 14.97
C SER A 169 3.22 13.14 14.85
N THR A 170 2.80 13.78 13.76
CA THR A 170 2.99 15.19 13.40
C THR A 170 4.38 15.79 13.70
N GLY A 171 5.25 15.73 12.70
CA GLY A 171 6.49 16.52 12.60
C GLY A 171 7.46 15.85 11.64
N TYR A 172 7.79 16.51 10.52
CA TYR A 172 8.83 16.05 9.60
C TYR A 172 10.13 15.79 10.38
N GLY A 173 10.39 14.52 10.62
CA GLY A 173 11.42 14.04 11.51
C GLY A 173 11.14 12.58 11.82
N ALA A 174 11.89 11.69 11.19
CA ALA A 174 11.86 10.26 11.48
C ALA A 174 12.31 10.02 12.93
N SER A 175 11.39 10.21 13.88
CA SER A 175 11.54 9.65 15.21
C SER A 175 10.90 8.27 15.16
N SER A 176 11.76 7.25 15.21
CA SER A 176 11.34 5.86 15.34
C SER A 176 10.72 5.65 16.74
N ASN A 177 9.47 6.06 16.92
CA ASN A 177 8.70 5.61 18.08
C ASN A 177 8.27 4.18 17.79
N SER A 178 9.02 3.23 18.35
CA SER A 178 8.64 1.83 18.40
C SER A 178 7.48 1.68 19.37
N VAL A 179 6.27 2.01 18.91
CA VAL A 179 5.06 1.57 19.60
C VAL A 179 4.92 0.09 19.27
N SER A 180 5.30 -0.77 20.23
CA SER A 180 4.96 -2.18 20.23
C SER A 180 3.44 -2.30 20.43
N GLY A 181 2.67 -2.24 19.35
CA GLY A 181 1.22 -2.36 19.37
C GLY A 181 0.80 -3.82 19.48
N SER A 182 0.13 -4.15 20.60
CA SER A 182 -0.61 -5.38 20.85
C SER A 182 -1.48 -5.78 19.65
N GLY A 183 -1.47 -7.07 19.30
CA GLY A 183 -2.17 -7.61 18.14
C GLY A 183 -3.64 -7.19 18.08
N TRP A 184 -4.08 -6.71 16.92
CA TRP A 184 -5.44 -6.26 16.71
C TRP A 184 -6.30 -7.41 16.18
N THR A 185 -7.43 -7.68 16.83
CA THR A 185 -8.57 -8.33 16.19
C THR A 185 -9.40 -7.25 15.51
N ALA A 186 -9.34 -7.17 14.19
CA ALA A 186 -10.44 -6.55 13.45
C ALA A 186 -11.71 -7.31 13.87
N GLN A 187 -12.80 -6.60 14.22
CA GLN A 187 -14.10 -7.24 14.42
C GLN A 187 -14.74 -7.40 13.04
#